data_AF-A0A174V3I8-F1
#
_entry.id   AF-A0A174V3I8-F1
#
_cell.length_a   1.000
_cell.length_b   1.000
_cell.length_c   1.000
_cell.angle_alpha   90.00
_cell.angle_beta   90.00
_cell.angle_gamma   90.00
#
_symmetry.space_group_name_H-M   'P 1'
#
loop_
_entity.id
_entity.type
_entity.pdbx_description
1 polymer ?
#
loop_
_entity_poly.entity_id
_entity_poly.type
_entity_poly.pdbx_seq_one_letter_code
_entity_poly.pdbx_strand_id
1 'polypeptide(L)'
;MKSKKVKKILLIALTCVAISASVSAEAAMKSQITIESKNKYEQLKISESRVYGEYPTGDYKKIMLLPSVSKVEKFCFEDNLNIEEVEWMASVDTVPVFAFSTCPKLKRVILSDNVKKIGQSAFIYCGELTSVKLPQNLQSIDFFAFADCRKLKTLYIPETVTEIGAEAFINCDSLTVHGKKNSYAYYYCKMNGIPFVSEGTASKPETNRPYIKSVDSDIVNKQIYVTIDLSGKVKNADGYQYQIYDGTKVLANKNSANTTCILKKVPTMGFARVRSYTVQNGKKSYSRWSNEMRMPPVKLNKDNIKLIKITGKKKTVTAQFGNLKYSDGFDCVLKNADSGENIVLKNQKKNTVTFKNIKPGVYYLKAHAYTLLNGIKQFGVWSDNKKVVVK
;
A
#
# COMPACT_ATOMS: atom_id res chain seq x y z
N MET A 1 63.91 91.62 -28.60
CA MET A 1 63.76 91.93 -30.05
C MET A 1 63.41 90.64 -30.80
N LYS A 2 62.32 90.68 -31.59
CA LYS A 2 61.98 89.90 -32.83
C LYS A 2 62.54 88.45 -32.95
N SER A 3 61.81 87.39 -33.34
CA SER A 3 60.58 87.28 -34.13
C SER A 3 60.19 85.80 -34.35
N LYS A 4 58.91 85.48 -34.09
CA LYS A 4 57.91 84.68 -34.86
C LYS A 4 58.26 83.25 -35.35
N LYS A 5 57.52 82.23 -34.86
CA LYS A 5 56.31 81.55 -35.41
C LYS A 5 56.65 80.55 -36.54
N VAL A 6 56.07 79.34 -36.61
CA VAL A 6 54.66 79.09 -36.99
C VAL A 6 54.25 77.62 -36.71
N LYS A 7 53.12 77.46 -35.97
CA LYS A 7 51.95 76.51 -36.05
C LYS A 7 52.20 74.99 -36.14
N LYS A 8 51.38 74.07 -35.58
CA LYS A 8 50.13 74.00 -34.78
C LYS A 8 50.01 72.49 -34.36
N ILE A 9 49.72 72.14 -33.09
CA ILE A 9 48.46 71.51 -32.58
C ILE A 9 48.09 70.19 -33.32
N LEU A 10 47.83 68.98 -32.76
CA LEU A 10 47.49 68.38 -31.45
C LEU A 10 47.71 66.84 -31.64
N LEU A 11 48.48 66.13 -30.81
CA LEU A 11 48.09 65.22 -29.71
C LEU A 11 47.24 63.96 -30.04
N ILE A 12 47.91 62.79 -29.95
CA ILE A 12 47.52 61.46 -29.40
C ILE A 12 46.37 60.69 -30.09
N ALA A 13 46.40 59.37 -30.30
CA ALA A 13 47.41 58.32 -30.42
C ALA A 13 46.65 57.07 -30.92
N LEU A 14 47.40 56.23 -31.64
CA LEU A 14 47.08 54.92 -32.23
C LEU A 14 46.08 54.00 -31.50
N THR A 15 45.15 53.44 -32.27
CA THR A 15 44.71 52.04 -32.12
C THR A 15 44.64 51.37 -33.51
N CYS A 16 45.39 50.27 -33.68
CA CYS A 16 45.40 49.46 -34.89
C CYS A 16 44.55 48.18 -34.71
N VAL A 17 43.51 48.07 -35.55
CA VAL A 17 43.13 46.96 -36.45
C VAL A 17 43.21 45.50 -35.95
N ALA A 18 42.05 44.82 -35.85
CA ALA A 18 41.60 43.77 -36.80
C ALA A 18 40.36 43.04 -36.26
N ILE A 19 39.27 43.05 -37.03
CA ILE A 19 38.01 42.33 -36.79
C ILE A 19 37.92 41.20 -37.82
N SER A 20 37.78 39.95 -37.38
CA SER A 20 36.90 38.94 -38.02
C SER A 20 37.00 37.57 -37.33
N ALA A 21 36.53 37.45 -36.08
CA ALA A 21 36.27 36.14 -35.44
C ALA A 21 35.29 36.21 -34.25
N SER A 22 34.37 37.18 -34.16
CA SER A 22 33.61 37.40 -32.91
C SER A 22 32.12 37.08 -32.96
N VAL A 23 31.43 37.13 -34.10
CA VAL A 23 29.95 36.98 -34.06
C VAL A 23 29.49 35.52 -33.83
N SER A 24 30.22 34.53 -34.33
CA SER A 24 29.87 33.09 -34.17
C SER A 24 30.28 32.53 -32.80
N ALA A 25 31.47 32.88 -32.30
CA ALA A 25 31.96 32.44 -31.00
C ALA A 25 31.19 33.09 -29.84
N GLU A 26 30.83 34.38 -29.93
CA GLU A 26 30.00 35.03 -28.91
C GLU A 26 28.54 34.57 -28.96
N ALA A 27 27.99 34.22 -30.13
CA ALA A 27 26.65 33.62 -30.22
C ALA A 27 26.63 32.18 -29.69
N ALA A 28 27.66 31.37 -29.99
CA ALA A 28 27.82 30.02 -29.43
C ALA A 28 28.04 30.06 -27.91
N MET A 29 28.90 30.95 -27.42
CA MET A 29 29.17 31.15 -26.00
C MET A 29 27.96 31.76 -25.26
N LYS A 30 27.22 32.71 -25.84
CA LYS A 30 25.93 33.18 -25.28
C LYS A 30 24.86 32.10 -25.31
N SER A 31 24.80 31.25 -26.33
CA SER A 31 23.87 30.11 -26.39
C SER A 31 24.22 29.02 -25.37
N GLN A 32 25.50 28.70 -25.19
CA GLN A 32 25.99 27.79 -24.15
C GLN A 32 25.79 28.38 -22.75
N ILE A 33 26.06 29.67 -22.52
CA ILE A 33 25.80 30.35 -21.24
C ILE A 33 24.29 30.43 -20.96
N THR A 34 23.42 30.54 -21.97
CA THR A 34 21.95 30.54 -21.80
C THR A 34 21.38 29.15 -21.55
N ILE A 35 21.99 28.10 -22.12
CA ILE A 35 21.60 26.69 -21.93
C ILE A 35 22.18 26.12 -20.63
N GLU A 36 23.43 26.43 -20.27
CA GLU A 36 24.06 26.05 -19.00
C GLU A 36 23.51 26.83 -17.81
N SER A 37 23.15 28.11 -17.97
CA SER A 37 22.46 28.85 -16.91
C SER A 37 21.05 28.33 -16.68
N LYS A 38 20.25 28.05 -17.72
CA LYS A 38 18.91 27.45 -17.53
C LYS A 38 18.96 26.06 -16.87
N ASN A 39 19.94 25.22 -17.19
CA ASN A 39 20.09 23.88 -16.57
C ASN A 39 20.60 23.92 -15.12
N LYS A 40 21.25 25.00 -14.68
CA LYS A 40 21.80 25.11 -13.31
C LYS A 40 20.74 25.50 -12.27
N TYR A 41 19.61 26.07 -12.68
CA TYR A 41 18.54 26.54 -11.80
C TYR A 41 17.34 25.59 -11.63
N GLU A 42 17.35 24.40 -12.25
CA GLU A 42 16.24 23.44 -12.10
C GLU A 42 16.52 22.31 -11.10
N GLN A 43 17.73 22.25 -10.51
CA GLN A 43 18.14 21.19 -9.59
C GLN A 43 18.69 21.70 -8.26
N LEU A 44 18.18 21.14 -7.15
CA LEU A 44 18.72 21.30 -5.81
C LEU A 44 19.72 20.19 -5.50
N LYS A 45 20.97 20.54 -5.20
CA LYS A 45 21.97 19.61 -4.68
C LYS A 45 21.99 19.69 -3.16
N ILE A 46 21.55 18.62 -2.51
CA ILE A 46 21.51 18.50 -1.06
C ILE A 46 22.79 17.81 -0.62
N SER A 47 23.60 18.49 0.18
CA SER A 47 24.94 18.05 0.57
C SER A 47 25.17 18.03 2.08
N GLU A 48 24.22 18.57 2.84
CA GLU A 48 24.19 18.57 4.28
C GLU A 48 24.08 17.13 4.81
N SER A 49 24.68 16.89 5.97
CA SER A 49 24.71 15.54 6.55
C SER A 49 23.32 15.00 6.92
N ARG A 50 22.34 15.88 7.17
CA ARG A 50 20.99 15.53 7.61
C ARG A 50 19.91 16.23 6.78
N VAL A 51 18.98 15.43 6.27
CA VAL A 51 17.71 15.88 5.67
C VAL A 51 16.59 15.57 6.67
N TYR A 52 15.97 16.60 7.24
CA TYR A 52 14.88 16.49 8.21
C TYR A 52 13.51 16.33 7.51
N GLY A 53 12.44 16.07 8.28
CA GLY A 53 11.07 16.03 7.75
C GLY A 53 10.64 17.38 7.17
N GLU A 54 9.84 17.40 6.10
CA GLU A 54 9.42 18.65 5.42
C GLU A 54 10.61 19.51 4.95
N TYR A 55 11.64 18.87 4.40
CA TYR A 55 12.85 19.55 3.96
C TYR A 55 12.54 20.55 2.83
N PRO A 56 12.99 21.81 2.94
CA PRO A 56 12.63 22.86 2.00
C PRO A 56 13.36 22.66 0.68
N THR A 57 12.59 22.41 -0.39
CA THR A 57 13.14 22.25 -1.74
C THR A 57 12.87 23.44 -2.64
N GLY A 58 12.18 24.48 -2.14
CA GLY A 58 11.73 25.61 -2.96
C GLY A 58 10.98 25.17 -4.23
N ASP A 59 11.24 25.88 -5.32
CA ASP A 59 10.63 25.63 -6.64
C ASP A 59 11.45 24.69 -7.53
N TYR A 60 12.46 24.01 -6.98
CA TYR A 60 13.28 23.09 -7.74
C TYR A 60 12.48 21.87 -8.19
N LYS A 61 12.62 21.50 -9.47
CA LYS A 61 11.97 20.34 -10.07
C LYS A 61 12.80 19.06 -9.95
N LYS A 62 14.11 19.19 -9.80
CA LYS A 62 15.02 18.07 -9.58
C LYS A 62 15.70 18.21 -8.23
N ILE A 63 15.84 17.11 -7.50
CA ILE A 63 16.70 17.06 -6.32
C ILE A 63 17.76 15.97 -6.45
N MET A 64 18.95 16.26 -5.94
CA MET A 64 20.07 15.33 -5.86
C MET A 64 20.52 15.23 -4.41
N LEU A 65 20.30 14.09 -3.77
CA LEU A 65 20.83 13.83 -2.43
C LEU A 65 22.24 13.26 -2.59
N LEU A 66 23.26 14.05 -2.27
CA LEU A 66 24.66 13.66 -2.49
C LEU A 66 25.16 12.64 -1.44
N PRO A 67 26.28 11.93 -1.71
CA PRO A 67 26.81 10.91 -0.78
C PRO A 67 27.11 11.41 0.64
N SER A 68 27.36 12.71 0.81
CA SER A 68 27.56 13.35 2.12
C SER A 68 26.33 13.34 3.02
N VAL A 69 25.13 13.16 2.45
CA VAL A 69 23.88 12.98 3.22
C VAL A 69 23.92 11.62 3.91
N SER A 70 24.07 11.61 5.23
CA SER A 70 24.22 10.40 6.05
C SER A 70 23.02 10.13 6.97
N LYS A 71 22.04 11.04 6.99
CA LYS A 71 20.76 10.85 7.68
C LYS A 71 19.62 11.49 6.88
N VAL A 72 18.55 10.73 6.65
CA VAL A 72 17.29 11.24 6.06
C VAL A 72 16.13 10.81 6.95
N GLU A 73 15.25 11.74 7.30
CA GLU A 73 14.13 11.49 8.20
C GLU A 73 12.85 11.15 7.45
N LYS A 74 11.89 10.57 8.18
CA LYS A 74 10.52 10.36 7.67
C LYS A 74 9.91 11.69 7.22
N PHE A 75 9.02 11.64 6.23
CA PHE A 75 8.31 12.80 5.68
C PHE A 75 9.21 13.87 5.04
N CYS A 76 10.47 13.56 4.70
CA CYS A 76 11.43 14.57 4.24
C CYS A 76 11.01 15.37 3.01
N PHE A 77 10.26 14.79 2.08
CA PHE A 77 9.73 15.47 0.89
C PHE A 77 8.25 15.14 0.68
N GLU A 78 7.50 14.86 1.74
CA GLU A 78 6.05 14.66 1.65
C GLU A 78 5.35 15.91 1.11
N ASP A 79 4.24 15.71 0.38
CA ASP A 79 3.39 16.75 -0.21
C ASP A 79 4.14 17.71 -1.15
N ASN A 80 5.30 17.31 -1.67
CA ASN A 80 6.07 18.19 -2.53
C ASN A 80 5.40 18.43 -3.88
N LEU A 81 4.99 19.67 -4.12
CA LEU A 81 4.20 20.06 -5.29
C LEU A 81 5.03 20.37 -6.54
N ASN A 82 6.36 20.33 -6.45
CA ASN A 82 7.27 20.83 -7.48
C ASN A 82 8.20 19.76 -8.05
N ILE A 83 8.68 18.83 -7.22
CA ILE A 83 9.67 17.84 -7.65
C ILE A 83 9.08 16.89 -8.70
N GLU A 84 9.79 16.81 -9.82
CA GLU A 84 9.56 15.90 -10.93
C GLU A 84 10.59 14.77 -10.96
N GLU A 85 11.81 15.02 -10.46
CA GLU A 85 12.94 14.09 -10.56
C GLU A 85 13.78 14.01 -9.28
N VAL A 86 14.16 12.79 -8.90
CA VAL A 86 15.02 12.52 -7.74
C VAL A 86 16.22 11.66 -8.17
N GLU A 87 17.42 12.12 -7.82
CA GLU A 87 18.64 11.30 -7.83
C GLU A 87 19.13 11.12 -6.38
N TRP A 88 18.95 9.91 -5.85
CA TRP A 88 19.28 9.56 -4.47
C TRP A 88 20.65 8.89 -4.41
N MET A 89 21.70 9.69 -4.21
CA MET A 89 23.08 9.22 -4.04
C MET A 89 23.53 9.22 -2.58
N ALA A 90 22.62 9.49 -1.64
CA ALA A 90 22.90 9.50 -0.21
C ALA A 90 23.57 8.20 0.26
N SER A 91 24.35 8.30 1.34
CA SER A 91 24.96 7.13 1.99
C SER A 91 23.98 6.35 2.87
N VAL A 92 22.73 6.83 2.98
CA VAL A 92 21.65 6.19 3.75
C VAL A 92 21.11 4.96 3.02
N ASP A 93 20.94 3.87 3.75
CA ASP A 93 20.49 2.58 3.23
C ASP A 93 18.97 2.42 3.11
N THR A 94 18.21 3.45 3.48
CA THR A 94 16.76 3.40 3.58
C THR A 94 16.16 4.66 2.98
N VAL A 95 15.21 4.51 2.06
CA VAL A 95 14.25 5.59 1.73
C VAL A 95 13.22 5.62 2.87
N PRO A 96 13.14 6.69 3.68
CA PRO A 96 12.33 6.68 4.88
C PRO A 96 10.83 6.57 4.63
N VAL A 97 10.10 6.29 5.71
CA VAL A 97 8.64 6.25 5.75
C VAL A 97 8.08 7.59 5.27
N PHE A 98 7.15 7.54 4.31
CA PHE A 98 6.51 8.71 3.68
C PHE A 98 7.47 9.72 3.01
N ALA A 99 8.71 9.33 2.66
CA ALA A 99 9.72 10.27 2.15
C ALA A 99 9.25 11.15 0.98
N PHE A 100 8.46 10.60 0.05
CA PHE A 100 7.86 11.29 -1.11
C PHE A 100 6.35 11.02 -1.19
N SER A 101 5.70 10.87 -0.04
CA SER A 101 4.24 10.71 0.03
C SER A 101 3.55 11.88 -0.64
N THR A 102 2.56 11.62 -1.50
CA THR A 102 1.71 12.64 -2.14
C THR A 102 2.51 13.70 -2.93
N CYS A 103 3.54 13.29 -3.68
CA CYS A 103 4.23 14.17 -4.63
C CYS A 103 3.57 14.12 -6.02
N PRO A 104 2.61 15.01 -6.36
CA PRO A 104 1.76 14.85 -7.54
C PRO A 104 2.51 15.03 -8.87
N LYS A 105 3.71 15.63 -8.87
CA LYS A 105 4.50 15.87 -10.07
C LYS A 105 5.68 14.92 -10.24
N LEU A 106 5.95 14.06 -9.26
CA LEU A 106 7.12 13.18 -9.28
C LEU A 106 6.99 12.16 -10.40
N LYS A 107 7.92 12.19 -11.36
CA LYS A 107 7.93 11.34 -12.56
C LYS A 107 9.03 10.29 -12.55
N ARG A 108 10.21 10.63 -12.01
CA ARG A 108 11.40 9.79 -12.10
C ARG A 108 12.19 9.75 -10.80
N VAL A 109 12.54 8.56 -10.34
CA VAL A 109 13.38 8.33 -9.16
C VAL A 109 14.54 7.40 -9.53
N ILE A 110 15.76 7.79 -9.16
CA ILE A 110 16.95 6.95 -9.25
C ILE A 110 17.49 6.73 -7.84
N LEU A 111 17.54 5.47 -7.40
CA LEU A 111 18.13 5.08 -6.12
C LEU A 111 19.53 4.51 -6.32
N SER A 112 20.48 4.90 -5.47
CA SER A 112 21.83 4.34 -5.43
C SER A 112 21.86 2.95 -4.82
N ASP A 113 22.92 2.19 -5.12
CA ASP A 113 23.12 0.82 -4.62
C ASP A 113 23.34 0.73 -3.10
N ASN A 114 23.43 1.87 -2.39
CA ASN A 114 23.43 1.93 -0.93
C ASN A 114 22.05 1.57 -0.35
N VAL A 115 20.97 1.87 -1.06
CA VAL A 115 19.60 1.66 -0.57
C VAL A 115 19.29 0.16 -0.53
N LYS A 116 19.02 -0.33 0.69
CA LYS A 116 18.60 -1.70 1.01
C LYS A 116 17.11 -1.78 1.29
N LYS A 117 16.46 -0.67 1.68
CA LYS A 117 15.06 -0.66 2.08
C LYS A 117 14.29 0.53 1.50
N ILE A 118 13.09 0.27 1.02
CA ILE A 118 12.08 1.30 0.73
C ILE A 118 11.04 1.26 1.83
N GLY A 119 10.94 2.36 2.58
CA GLY A 119 10.08 2.48 3.75
C GLY A 119 8.59 2.50 3.43
N GLN A 120 7.79 2.27 4.47
CA GLN A 120 6.33 2.29 4.39
C GLN A 120 5.84 3.57 3.71
N SER A 121 4.96 3.43 2.72
CA SER A 121 4.34 4.54 2.01
C SER A 121 5.33 5.56 1.41
N ALA A 122 6.57 5.17 1.14
CA ALA A 122 7.62 6.10 0.70
C ALA A 122 7.26 6.90 -0.57
N PHE A 123 6.48 6.33 -1.48
CA PHE A 123 6.01 6.96 -2.73
C PHE A 123 4.48 6.86 -2.89
N ILE A 124 3.72 6.74 -1.79
CA ILE A 124 2.26 6.65 -1.85
C ILE A 124 1.68 7.88 -2.58
N TYR A 125 0.66 7.69 -3.41
CA TYR A 125 -0.02 8.75 -4.18
C TYR A 125 0.89 9.54 -5.15
N CYS A 126 2.07 9.04 -5.50
CA CYS A 126 2.88 9.57 -6.61
C CYS A 126 2.28 9.14 -7.96
N GLY A 127 1.10 9.66 -8.30
CA GLY A 127 0.32 9.22 -9.47
C GLY A 127 0.99 9.45 -10.82
N GLU A 128 1.92 10.40 -10.91
CA GLU A 128 2.70 10.72 -12.12
C GLU A 128 4.01 9.93 -12.25
N LEU A 129 4.33 9.09 -11.27
CA LEU A 129 5.59 8.34 -11.25
C LEU A 129 5.59 7.29 -12.37
N THR A 130 6.51 7.45 -13.32
CA THR A 130 6.60 6.58 -14.51
C THR A 130 7.85 5.71 -14.51
N SER A 131 8.91 6.13 -13.83
CA SER A 131 10.21 5.45 -13.83
C SER A 131 10.85 5.44 -12.45
N VAL A 132 11.18 4.25 -11.95
CA VAL A 132 11.96 4.05 -10.72
C VAL A 132 13.10 3.09 -11.01
N LYS A 133 14.35 3.56 -10.85
CA LYS A 133 15.51 2.68 -10.87
C LYS A 133 15.78 2.17 -9.46
N LEU A 134 15.40 0.92 -9.20
CA LEU A 134 15.71 0.22 -7.95
C LEU A 134 17.19 -0.21 -7.91
N PRO A 135 17.82 -0.23 -6.73
CA PRO A 135 19.20 -0.64 -6.56
C PRO A 135 19.34 -2.16 -6.61
N GLN A 136 20.48 -2.68 -7.07
CA GLN A 136 20.66 -4.14 -7.22
C GLN A 136 20.74 -4.89 -5.88
N ASN A 137 21.07 -4.18 -4.79
CA ASN A 137 21.19 -4.75 -3.45
C ASN A 137 19.92 -4.57 -2.60
N LEU A 138 18.80 -4.15 -3.19
CA LEU A 138 17.54 -3.93 -2.47
C LEU A 138 17.09 -5.20 -1.74
N GLN A 139 16.75 -5.09 -0.46
CA GLN A 139 16.33 -6.23 0.38
C GLN A 139 14.83 -6.23 0.67
N SER A 140 14.22 -5.05 0.84
CA SER A 140 12.79 -4.96 1.16
C SER A 140 12.09 -3.72 0.58
N ILE A 141 10.80 -3.90 0.31
CA ILE A 141 9.83 -2.87 -0.09
C ILE A 141 8.66 -2.96 0.91
N ASP A 142 8.47 -1.96 1.76
CA ASP A 142 7.47 -2.02 2.83
C ASP A 142 6.02 -1.81 2.33
N PHE A 143 5.06 -1.92 3.26
CA PHE A 143 3.63 -1.69 3.03
C PHE A 143 3.38 -0.37 2.30
N PHE A 144 2.50 -0.43 1.31
CA PHE A 144 2.06 0.75 0.54
C PHE A 144 3.16 1.57 -0.14
N ALA A 145 4.40 1.07 -0.22
CA ALA A 145 5.55 1.85 -0.66
C ALA A 145 5.34 2.58 -2.01
N PHE A 146 4.61 1.96 -2.95
CA PHE A 146 4.25 2.51 -4.25
C PHE A 146 2.73 2.51 -4.48
N ALA A 147 1.92 2.52 -3.41
CA ALA A 147 0.47 2.53 -3.54
C ALA A 147 0.00 3.77 -4.32
N ASP A 148 -0.94 3.57 -5.26
CA ASP A 148 -1.47 4.62 -6.14
C ASP A 148 -0.45 5.28 -7.09
N CYS A 149 0.69 4.63 -7.38
CA CYS A 149 1.59 5.00 -8.49
C CYS A 149 1.00 4.58 -9.86
N ARG A 150 -0.17 5.13 -10.21
CA ARG A 150 -1.02 4.68 -11.33
C ARG A 150 -0.35 4.70 -12.71
N LYS A 151 0.64 5.58 -12.93
CA LYS A 151 1.40 5.68 -14.20
C LYS A 151 2.69 4.86 -14.22
N LEU A 152 3.02 4.12 -13.16
CA LEU A 152 4.23 3.30 -13.11
C LEU A 152 4.01 2.06 -13.99
N LYS A 153 4.66 2.02 -15.16
CA LYS A 153 4.46 0.96 -16.16
C LYS A 153 5.37 -0.24 -15.97
N THR A 154 6.62 0.01 -15.58
CA THR A 154 7.64 -1.04 -15.51
C THR A 154 8.47 -0.85 -14.25
N LEU A 155 8.70 -1.94 -13.53
CA LEU A 155 9.60 -1.96 -12.38
C LEU A 155 10.44 -3.23 -12.39
N TYR A 156 11.76 -3.07 -12.34
CA TYR A 156 12.71 -4.18 -12.26
C TYR A 156 13.02 -4.44 -10.79
N ILE A 157 12.53 -5.54 -10.24
CA ILE A 157 12.77 -5.90 -8.84
C ILE A 157 13.91 -6.95 -8.79
N PRO A 158 15.04 -6.65 -8.12
CA PRO A 158 16.18 -7.55 -8.09
C PRO A 158 15.90 -8.79 -7.24
N GLU A 159 16.61 -9.90 -7.51
CA GLU A 159 16.41 -11.17 -6.79
C GLU A 159 16.82 -11.12 -5.31
N THR A 160 17.54 -10.07 -4.90
CA THR A 160 17.92 -9.81 -3.51
C THR A 160 16.73 -9.42 -2.64
N VAL A 161 15.61 -8.97 -3.22
CA VAL A 161 14.41 -8.62 -2.46
C VAL A 161 13.82 -9.88 -1.85
N THR A 162 13.74 -9.90 -0.53
CA THR A 162 13.20 -11.02 0.24
C THR A 162 11.97 -10.67 1.07
N GLU A 163 11.47 -9.44 0.92
CA GLU A 163 10.26 -8.94 1.58
C GLU A 163 9.61 -7.85 0.72
N ILE A 164 8.31 -8.02 0.45
CA ILE A 164 7.46 -7.00 -0.19
C ILE A 164 6.17 -6.96 0.63
N GLY A 165 5.91 -5.82 1.25
CA GLY A 165 4.80 -5.60 2.17
C GLY A 165 3.44 -5.69 1.49
N ALA A 166 2.41 -5.94 2.30
CA ALA A 166 1.03 -5.94 1.81
C ALA A 166 0.70 -4.62 1.10
N GLU A 167 -0.01 -4.72 -0.02
CA GLU A 167 -0.52 -3.57 -0.76
C GLU A 167 0.57 -2.59 -1.25
N ALA A 168 1.85 -3.01 -1.32
CA ALA A 168 2.96 -2.18 -1.80
C ALA A 168 2.73 -1.57 -3.19
N PHE A 169 1.97 -2.24 -4.06
CA PHE A 169 1.61 -1.79 -5.41
C PHE A 169 0.09 -1.75 -5.64
N ILE A 170 -0.71 -1.53 -4.58
CA ILE A 170 -2.16 -1.37 -4.75
C ILE A 170 -2.46 -0.16 -5.64
N ASN A 171 -3.46 -0.29 -6.53
CA ASN A 171 -3.83 0.74 -7.52
C ASN A 171 -2.70 1.13 -8.50
N CYS A 172 -1.72 0.24 -8.75
CA CYS A 172 -0.72 0.39 -9.80
C CYS A 172 -1.16 -0.34 -11.08
N ASP A 173 -2.30 0.04 -11.63
CA ASP A 173 -3.03 -0.77 -12.62
C ASP A 173 -2.27 -0.99 -13.95
N SER A 174 -1.30 -0.13 -14.27
CA SER A 174 -0.46 -0.24 -15.48
C SER A 174 0.87 -0.98 -15.26
N LEU A 175 1.14 -1.46 -14.03
CA LEU A 175 2.44 -1.98 -13.66
C LEU A 175 2.68 -3.39 -14.21
N THR A 176 3.80 -3.57 -14.91
CA THR A 176 4.44 -4.86 -15.18
C THR A 176 5.75 -4.94 -14.44
N VAL A 177 5.91 -5.99 -13.62
CA VAL A 177 7.15 -6.24 -12.88
C VAL A 177 8.08 -7.14 -13.68
N HIS A 178 9.35 -6.78 -13.75
CA HIS A 178 10.41 -7.59 -14.31
C HIS A 178 11.28 -8.15 -13.19
N GLY A 179 11.71 -9.40 -13.33
CA GLY A 179 12.63 -10.01 -12.38
C GLY A 179 12.88 -11.50 -12.64
N LYS A 180 13.54 -12.16 -11.69
CA LYS A 180 13.85 -13.59 -11.81
C LYS A 180 12.65 -14.47 -11.47
N LYS A 181 12.39 -15.53 -12.25
CA LYS A 181 11.40 -16.57 -11.93
C LYS A 181 11.71 -17.20 -10.57
N ASN A 182 10.68 -17.51 -9.80
CA ASN A 182 10.77 -18.09 -8.45
C ASN A 182 11.50 -17.20 -7.42
N SER A 183 11.73 -15.92 -7.72
CA SER A 183 12.13 -14.90 -6.72
C SER A 183 10.95 -14.52 -5.82
N TYR A 184 11.21 -13.75 -4.77
CA TYR A 184 10.14 -13.21 -3.93
C TYR A 184 9.16 -12.34 -4.74
N ALA A 185 9.69 -11.49 -5.64
CA ALA A 185 8.89 -10.62 -6.51
C ALA A 185 7.97 -11.43 -7.44
N TYR A 186 8.48 -12.53 -8.01
CA TYR A 186 7.67 -13.43 -8.85
C TYR A 186 6.44 -13.94 -8.12
N TYR A 187 6.61 -14.45 -6.90
CA TYR A 187 5.49 -14.94 -6.10
C TYR A 187 4.57 -13.79 -5.69
N TYR A 188 5.11 -12.67 -5.21
CA TYR A 188 4.30 -11.50 -4.85
C TYR A 188 3.40 -11.04 -6.02
N CYS A 189 3.94 -10.95 -7.23
CA CYS A 189 3.19 -10.51 -8.40
C CYS A 189 2.09 -11.50 -8.76
N LYS A 190 2.39 -12.79 -8.80
CA LYS A 190 1.41 -13.86 -9.05
C LYS A 190 0.23 -13.78 -8.07
N MET A 191 0.50 -13.40 -6.82
CA MET A 191 -0.45 -13.41 -5.72
C MET A 191 -1.34 -12.17 -5.68
N ASN A 192 -0.81 -11.03 -6.14
CA ASN A 192 -1.54 -9.76 -6.22
C ASN A 192 -2.08 -9.48 -7.63
N GLY A 193 -1.99 -10.45 -8.55
CA GLY A 193 -2.47 -10.29 -9.94
C GLY A 193 -1.68 -9.27 -10.76
N ILE A 194 -0.42 -8.99 -10.37
CA ILE A 194 0.45 -8.04 -11.07
C ILE A 194 1.13 -8.77 -12.24
N PRO A 195 1.04 -8.27 -13.48
CA PRO A 195 1.80 -8.80 -14.62
C PRO A 195 3.28 -8.94 -14.31
N PHE A 196 3.88 -10.08 -14.67
CA PHE A 196 5.28 -10.37 -14.40
C PHE A 196 6.01 -10.90 -15.64
N VAL A 197 7.16 -10.32 -15.97
CA VAL A 197 8.08 -10.76 -17.02
C VAL A 197 9.32 -11.38 -16.40
N SER A 198 9.63 -12.60 -16.83
CA SER A 198 10.75 -13.38 -16.31
C SER A 198 12.05 -13.10 -17.07
N GLU A 199 13.11 -12.75 -16.36
CA GLU A 199 14.44 -12.46 -16.90
C GLU A 199 15.46 -13.52 -16.42
N GLY A 200 15.14 -14.79 -16.65
CA GLY A 200 15.85 -15.95 -16.08
C GLY A 200 15.25 -16.44 -14.76
N THR A 201 15.98 -17.32 -14.06
CA THR A 201 15.54 -17.96 -12.80
C THR A 201 16.39 -17.47 -11.64
N ALA A 202 15.79 -17.36 -10.45
CA ALA A 202 16.50 -16.90 -9.25
C ALA A 202 17.62 -17.87 -8.87
N SER A 203 18.75 -17.34 -8.41
CA SER A 203 19.89 -18.15 -7.95
C SER A 203 19.53 -19.02 -6.73
N LYS A 204 18.56 -18.57 -5.93
CA LYS A 204 17.97 -19.29 -4.79
C LYS A 204 16.44 -19.32 -4.90
N PRO A 205 15.86 -20.29 -5.65
CA PRO A 205 14.42 -20.38 -5.86
C PRO A 205 13.63 -20.62 -4.57
N GLU A 206 12.56 -19.85 -4.35
CA GLU A 206 11.68 -19.98 -3.19
C GLU A 206 10.56 -21.02 -3.42
N THR A 207 10.88 -22.31 -3.47
CA THR A 207 9.91 -23.36 -3.87
C THR A 207 9.01 -23.90 -2.75
N ASN A 208 9.33 -23.62 -1.49
CA ASN A 208 8.64 -24.19 -0.31
C ASN A 208 7.89 -23.14 0.52
N ARG A 209 7.56 -22.00 -0.08
CA ARG A 209 6.82 -20.91 0.57
C ARG A 209 5.32 -21.24 0.61
N PRO A 210 4.65 -21.19 1.77
CA PRO A 210 3.20 -21.31 1.82
C PRO A 210 2.54 -20.07 1.22
N TYR A 211 1.32 -20.24 0.72
CA TYR A 211 0.52 -19.14 0.18
C TYR A 211 -0.81 -19.03 0.93
N ILE A 212 -1.11 -17.85 1.47
CA ILE A 212 -2.40 -17.57 2.11
C ILE A 212 -3.42 -17.34 1.00
N LYS A 213 -4.49 -18.14 1.00
CA LYS A 213 -5.63 -18.05 0.09
C LYS A 213 -6.67 -17.06 0.62
N SER A 214 -6.98 -17.13 1.90
CA SER A 214 -7.99 -16.27 2.54
C SER A 214 -7.68 -16.03 4.01
N VAL A 215 -8.15 -14.89 4.49
CA VAL A 215 -8.17 -14.52 5.90
C VAL A 215 -9.58 -14.07 6.22
N ASP A 216 -10.23 -14.76 7.15
CA ASP A 216 -11.56 -14.43 7.63
C ASP A 216 -11.52 -14.10 9.12
N SER A 217 -12.45 -13.25 9.57
CA SER A 217 -12.57 -12.88 10.97
C SER A 217 -13.98 -13.12 11.48
N ASP A 218 -14.09 -13.57 12.73
CA ASP A 218 -15.36 -13.76 13.44
C ASP A 218 -15.25 -13.24 14.87
N ILE A 219 -16.38 -12.88 15.46
CA ILE A 219 -16.48 -12.54 16.88
C ILE A 219 -17.16 -13.70 17.61
N VAL A 220 -16.41 -14.37 18.48
CA VAL A 220 -16.90 -15.47 19.30
C VAL A 220 -16.68 -15.10 20.75
N ASN A 221 -17.75 -15.11 21.56
CA ASN A 221 -17.70 -14.73 22.98
C ASN A 221 -16.99 -13.38 23.23
N LYS A 222 -17.34 -12.34 22.46
CA LYS A 222 -16.74 -10.99 22.55
C LYS A 222 -15.22 -10.96 22.35
N GLN A 223 -14.67 -11.96 21.65
CA GLN A 223 -13.27 -12.04 21.26
C GLN A 223 -13.17 -12.25 19.76
N ILE A 224 -12.13 -11.70 19.14
CA ILE A 224 -11.91 -11.85 17.71
C ILE A 224 -11.12 -13.14 17.46
N TYR A 225 -11.62 -13.90 16.50
CA TYR A 225 -11.02 -15.10 15.96
C TYR A 225 -10.67 -14.81 14.51
N VAL A 226 -9.48 -15.23 14.09
CA VAL A 226 -9.02 -15.10 12.71
C VAL A 226 -8.72 -16.47 12.15
N THR A 227 -9.38 -16.82 11.06
CA THR A 227 -9.15 -18.04 10.31
C THR A 227 -8.25 -17.71 9.12
N ILE A 228 -7.13 -18.43 9.01
CA ILE A 228 -6.20 -18.30 7.90
C ILE A 228 -6.20 -19.63 7.14
N ASP A 229 -6.49 -19.57 5.84
CA ASP A 229 -6.48 -20.71 4.95
C ASP A 229 -5.34 -20.59 3.93
N LEU A 230 -4.57 -21.66 3.77
CA LEU A 230 -3.55 -21.77 2.75
C LEU A 230 -4.12 -22.33 1.44
N SER A 231 -3.50 -21.98 0.32
CA SER A 231 -3.91 -22.48 -1.00
C SER A 231 -3.62 -23.96 -1.22
N GLY A 232 -2.82 -24.57 -0.35
CA GLY A 232 -2.44 -25.97 -0.43
C GLY A 232 -1.31 -26.31 0.55
N LYS A 233 -1.00 -27.61 0.62
CA LYS A 233 0.11 -28.10 1.45
C LYS A 233 1.44 -27.83 0.72
N VAL A 234 2.39 -27.24 1.44
CA VAL A 234 3.79 -27.11 0.97
C VAL A 234 4.45 -28.49 0.98
N LYS A 235 5.13 -28.83 -0.12
CA LYS A 235 5.87 -30.10 -0.25
C LYS A 235 6.93 -30.19 0.85
N ASN A 236 6.98 -31.34 1.54
CA ASN A 236 7.91 -31.63 2.65
C ASN A 236 7.74 -30.79 3.92
N ALA A 237 6.70 -29.95 4.04
CA ALA A 237 6.45 -29.23 5.29
C ALA A 237 5.83 -30.14 6.35
N ASP A 238 6.42 -30.16 7.55
CA ASP A 238 5.88 -30.84 8.73
C ASP A 238 4.80 -30.02 9.42
N GLY A 239 4.81 -28.71 9.20
CA GLY A 239 3.73 -27.82 9.61
C GLY A 239 4.02 -26.38 9.26
N TYR A 240 3.25 -25.49 9.89
CA TYR A 240 3.26 -24.06 9.61
C TYR A 240 3.21 -23.26 10.90
N GLN A 241 3.86 -22.11 10.87
CA GLN A 241 3.70 -21.06 11.87
C GLN A 241 2.80 -19.98 11.30
N TYR A 242 1.63 -19.81 11.90
CA TYR A 242 0.66 -18.76 11.58
C TYR A 242 0.83 -17.59 12.52
N GLN A 243 0.84 -16.37 11.98
CA GLN A 243 0.92 -15.14 12.75
C GLN A 243 -0.09 -14.10 12.30
N ILE A 244 -0.57 -13.32 13.27
CA ILE A 244 -1.05 -11.96 13.05
C ILE A 244 0.01 -11.01 13.63
N TYR A 245 0.38 -9.98 12.90
CA TYR A 245 1.32 -8.93 13.35
C TYR A 245 0.86 -7.57 12.80
N ASP A 246 1.35 -6.46 13.35
CA ASP A 246 0.90 -5.10 12.99
C ASP A 246 1.94 -4.29 12.20
N GLY A 247 2.93 -4.97 11.61
CA GLY A 247 4.12 -4.33 11.03
C GLY A 247 5.29 -4.21 12.02
N THR A 248 5.04 -4.21 13.33
CA THR A 248 6.08 -4.03 14.36
C THR A 248 6.18 -5.18 15.35
N LYS A 249 5.04 -5.73 15.76
CA LYS A 249 4.96 -6.80 16.77
C LYS A 249 4.04 -7.92 16.34
N VAL A 250 4.36 -9.13 16.79
CA VAL A 250 3.48 -10.30 16.63
C VAL A 250 2.37 -10.22 17.66
N LEU A 251 1.13 -10.19 17.18
CA LEU A 251 -0.10 -10.05 17.96
C LEU A 251 -0.71 -11.40 18.33
N ALA A 252 -0.60 -12.39 17.43
CA ALA A 252 -1.01 -13.76 17.67
C ALA A 252 -0.08 -14.71 16.92
N ASN A 253 0.20 -15.88 17.50
CA ASN A 253 1.09 -16.87 16.92
C ASN A 253 0.64 -18.29 17.27
N LYS A 254 0.61 -19.18 16.28
CA LYS A 254 0.28 -20.60 16.50
C LYS A 254 0.96 -21.49 15.47
N ASN A 255 1.49 -22.61 15.94
CA ASN A 255 1.95 -23.68 15.07
C ASN A 255 0.81 -24.66 14.80
N SER A 256 0.70 -25.15 13.58
CA SER A 256 -0.29 -26.15 13.17
C SER A 256 0.23 -26.96 11.99
N ALA A 257 -0.07 -28.26 11.95
CA ALA A 257 0.19 -29.10 10.78
C ALA A 257 -0.85 -28.90 9.66
N ASN A 258 -2.01 -28.32 10.00
CA ASN A 258 -3.10 -28.09 9.06
C ASN A 258 -2.85 -26.86 8.19
N THR A 259 -3.41 -26.88 6.99
CA THR A 259 -3.45 -25.74 6.05
C THR A 259 -4.49 -24.69 6.40
N THR A 260 -5.33 -24.97 7.41
CA THR A 260 -6.28 -24.03 8.02
C THR A 260 -5.92 -23.86 9.48
N CYS A 261 -5.85 -22.62 9.96
CA CYS A 261 -5.56 -22.32 11.34
C CYS A 261 -6.43 -21.18 11.87
N ILE A 262 -7.01 -21.40 13.05
CA ILE A 262 -7.75 -20.38 13.79
C ILE A 262 -6.84 -19.83 14.90
N LEU A 263 -6.59 -18.53 14.84
CA LEU A 263 -5.96 -17.70 15.87
C LEU A 263 -7.07 -17.04 16.71
N LYS A 264 -6.88 -16.99 18.02
CA LYS A 264 -7.89 -16.50 18.98
C LYS A 264 -7.37 -15.25 19.67
N LYS A 265 -8.28 -14.43 20.21
CA LYS A 265 -7.96 -13.20 20.98
C LYS A 265 -7.09 -12.23 20.18
N VAL A 266 -7.42 -12.08 18.90
CA VAL A 266 -6.71 -11.17 18.00
C VAL A 266 -7.23 -9.74 18.20
N PRO A 267 -6.43 -8.67 18.01
CA PRO A 267 -6.95 -7.31 17.94
C PRO A 267 -7.84 -7.08 16.69
N THR A 268 -8.42 -5.89 16.57
CA THR A 268 -9.33 -5.50 15.47
C THR A 268 -8.65 -5.31 14.12
N MET A 269 -7.32 -5.23 14.10
CA MET A 269 -6.52 -5.04 12.90
C MET A 269 -5.18 -5.76 13.00
N GLY A 270 -4.63 -6.09 11.84
CA GLY A 270 -3.33 -6.73 11.69
C GLY A 270 -3.21 -7.37 10.31
N PHE A 271 -2.04 -7.94 10.04
CA PHE A 271 -1.73 -8.67 8.83
C PHE A 271 -1.43 -10.12 9.18
N ALA A 272 -2.05 -11.04 8.45
CA ALA A 272 -1.76 -12.46 8.53
C ALA A 272 -0.52 -12.80 7.71
N ARG A 273 0.38 -13.60 8.27
CA ARG A 273 1.51 -14.21 7.56
C ARG A 273 1.75 -15.63 8.04
N VAL A 274 2.27 -16.47 7.16
CA VAL A 274 2.51 -17.89 7.44
C VAL A 274 3.88 -18.29 6.90
N ARG A 275 4.60 -19.16 7.59
CA ARG A 275 5.80 -19.83 7.05
C ARG A 275 5.73 -21.31 7.35
N SER A 276 6.20 -22.13 6.42
CA SER A 276 6.30 -23.57 6.63
C SER A 276 7.51 -23.87 7.50
N TYR A 277 7.52 -25.02 8.16
CA TYR A 277 8.70 -25.55 8.80
C TYR A 277 8.87 -27.04 8.56
N THR A 278 10.12 -27.47 8.61
CA THR A 278 10.51 -28.88 8.74
C THR A 278 11.12 -29.12 10.12
N VAL A 279 11.04 -30.34 10.62
CA VAL A 279 11.57 -30.76 11.90
C VAL A 279 12.64 -31.80 11.65
N GLN A 280 13.89 -31.48 12.04
CA GLN A 280 15.00 -32.42 12.03
C GLN A 280 15.62 -32.44 13.42
N ASN A 281 15.75 -33.63 14.02
CA ASN A 281 16.26 -33.82 15.38
C ASN A 281 15.57 -32.91 16.43
N GLY A 282 14.24 -32.75 16.31
CA GLY A 282 13.44 -31.88 17.17
C GLY A 282 13.59 -30.37 16.92
N LYS A 283 14.48 -29.94 16.02
CA LYS A 283 14.69 -28.52 15.68
C LYS A 283 13.89 -28.14 14.43
N LYS A 284 13.18 -27.00 14.50
CA LYS A 284 12.44 -26.44 13.37
C LYS A 284 13.33 -25.58 12.49
N SER A 285 13.34 -25.87 11.19
CA SER A 285 13.86 -24.99 10.15
C SER A 285 12.69 -24.36 9.41
N TYR A 286 12.69 -23.04 9.25
CA TYR A 286 11.55 -22.31 8.71
C TYR A 286 11.81 -21.77 7.30
N SER A 287 10.79 -21.80 6.45
CA SER A 287 10.81 -21.07 5.18
C SER A 287 10.77 -19.55 5.41
N ARG A 288 10.90 -18.79 4.31
CA ARG A 288 10.46 -17.39 4.27
C ARG A 288 8.94 -17.28 4.54
N TRP A 289 8.50 -16.09 4.95
CA TRP A 289 7.09 -15.76 5.15
C TRP A 289 6.33 -15.75 3.83
N SER A 290 5.05 -16.14 3.85
CA SER A 290 4.05 -16.05 2.77
C SER A 290 3.77 -14.61 2.33
N ASN A 291 2.78 -14.37 1.47
CA ASN A 291 2.11 -13.07 1.43
C ASN A 291 1.69 -12.66 2.82
N GLU A 292 1.56 -11.35 2.95
CA GLU A 292 0.86 -10.73 4.05
C GLU A 292 -0.54 -10.36 3.56
N MET A 293 -1.57 -10.78 4.29
CA MET A 293 -2.96 -10.44 3.98
C MET A 293 -3.55 -9.66 5.14
N ARG A 294 -4.09 -8.47 4.85
CA ARG A 294 -4.78 -7.66 5.85
C ARG A 294 -5.98 -8.43 6.40
N MET A 295 -6.17 -8.38 7.72
CA MET A 295 -7.39 -8.86 8.33
C MET A 295 -8.59 -8.08 7.78
N PRO A 296 -9.66 -8.75 7.33
CA PRO A 296 -10.87 -8.05 6.91
C PRO A 296 -11.52 -7.39 8.13
N PRO A 297 -12.39 -6.37 7.91
CA PRO A 297 -13.21 -5.81 8.97
C PRO A 297 -13.90 -6.91 9.76
N VAL A 298 -13.80 -6.83 11.09
CA VAL A 298 -14.32 -7.84 11.99
C VAL A 298 -15.85 -7.90 11.87
N LYS A 299 -16.37 -9.07 11.49
CA LYS A 299 -17.81 -9.28 11.34
C LYS A 299 -18.25 -10.44 12.20
N LEU A 300 -19.44 -10.32 12.77
CA LEU A 300 -20.10 -11.41 13.46
C LEU A 300 -20.73 -12.35 12.41
N ASN A 301 -20.46 -13.66 12.50
CA ASN A 301 -20.97 -14.64 11.54
C ASN A 301 -22.52 -14.58 11.42
N LYS A 302 -23.06 -14.77 10.20
CA LYS A 302 -24.51 -14.84 9.94
C LYS A 302 -25.22 -15.93 10.75
N ASP A 303 -24.52 -17.01 11.08
CA ASP A 303 -25.07 -18.15 11.84
C ASP A 303 -25.40 -17.79 13.31
N ASN A 304 -25.01 -16.59 13.75
CA ASN A 304 -25.34 -16.08 15.08
C ASN A 304 -26.80 -15.63 15.22
N ILE A 305 -27.53 -15.48 14.11
CA ILE A 305 -28.99 -15.32 14.10
C ILE A 305 -29.63 -16.21 13.04
N LYS A 306 -30.54 -17.08 13.47
CA LYS A 306 -31.27 -17.99 12.59
C LYS A 306 -32.76 -17.74 12.69
N LEU A 307 -33.42 -17.44 11.58
CA LEU A 307 -34.87 -17.40 11.51
C LEU A 307 -35.40 -18.85 11.62
N ILE A 308 -36.23 -19.10 12.63
CA ILE A 308 -36.90 -20.39 12.83
C ILE A 308 -38.23 -20.40 12.08
N LYS A 309 -39.02 -19.35 12.25
CA LYS A 309 -40.38 -19.28 11.69
C LYS A 309 -40.74 -17.85 11.34
N ILE A 310 -41.46 -17.70 10.24
CA ILE A 310 -42.11 -16.45 9.86
C ILE A 310 -43.56 -16.72 9.50
N THR A 311 -44.46 -15.85 9.90
CA THR A 311 -45.89 -16.00 9.65
C THR A 311 -46.51 -14.64 9.36
N GLY A 312 -47.17 -14.55 8.19
CA GLY A 312 -47.99 -13.40 7.83
C GLY A 312 -49.45 -13.68 8.19
N LYS A 313 -50.08 -12.75 8.90
CA LYS A 313 -51.51 -12.73 9.21
C LYS A 313 -52.07 -11.36 8.85
N LYS A 314 -53.39 -11.19 8.93
CA LYS A 314 -54.04 -9.89 8.66
C LYS A 314 -53.32 -8.77 9.42
N LYS A 315 -52.77 -7.82 8.68
CA LYS A 315 -52.04 -6.64 9.18
C LYS A 315 -50.76 -6.91 9.99
N THR A 316 -50.27 -8.15 10.09
CA THR A 316 -49.10 -8.47 10.93
C THR A 316 -48.16 -9.49 10.29
N VAL A 317 -46.86 -9.32 10.54
CA VAL A 317 -45.85 -10.34 10.28
C VAL A 317 -45.12 -10.62 11.59
N THR A 318 -45.14 -11.87 12.03
CA THR A 318 -44.39 -12.32 13.20
C THR A 318 -43.23 -13.19 12.77
N ALA A 319 -42.04 -12.88 13.27
CA ALA A 319 -40.83 -13.63 13.02
C ALA A 319 -40.25 -14.14 14.35
N GLN A 320 -39.96 -15.43 14.40
CA GLN A 320 -39.32 -16.10 15.52
C GLN A 320 -37.91 -16.53 15.09
N PHE A 321 -36.93 -16.08 15.86
CA PHE A 321 -35.52 -16.39 15.71
C PHE A 321 -35.09 -17.40 16.77
N GLY A 322 -34.00 -18.11 16.50
CA GLY A 322 -33.32 -18.92 17.50
C GLY A 322 -32.61 -18.07 18.53
N ASN A 323 -32.06 -18.74 19.55
CA ASN A 323 -31.23 -18.06 20.54
C ASN A 323 -30.03 -17.42 19.85
N LEU A 324 -29.83 -16.14 20.15
CA LEU A 324 -28.66 -15.39 19.72
C LEU A 324 -27.40 -16.08 20.27
N LYS A 325 -26.53 -16.55 19.39
CA LYS A 325 -25.22 -17.06 19.77
C LYS A 325 -24.24 -15.91 19.73
N TYR A 326 -23.52 -15.67 20.84
CA TYR A 326 -22.44 -14.68 20.91
C TYR A 326 -22.84 -13.23 20.52
N SER A 327 -24.13 -12.90 20.55
CA SER A 327 -24.67 -11.60 20.13
C SER A 327 -25.42 -10.93 21.27
N ASP A 328 -25.40 -9.60 21.32
CA ASP A 328 -26.12 -8.80 22.32
C ASP A 328 -27.51 -8.33 21.82
N GLY A 329 -27.77 -8.45 20.52
CA GLY A 329 -29.07 -8.16 19.89
C GLY A 329 -29.02 -8.33 18.37
N PHE A 330 -30.07 -7.88 17.69
CA PHE A 330 -30.15 -7.90 16.22
C PHE A 330 -31.05 -6.80 15.67
N ASP A 331 -30.89 -6.50 14.39
CA ASP A 331 -31.89 -5.76 13.62
C ASP A 331 -32.53 -6.66 12.58
N CYS A 332 -33.75 -6.34 12.16
CA CYS A 332 -34.42 -7.02 11.07
C CYS A 332 -35.14 -6.03 10.15
N VAL A 333 -35.19 -6.38 8.87
CA VAL A 333 -35.77 -5.58 7.80
C VAL A 333 -36.79 -6.44 7.08
N LEU A 334 -38.03 -5.96 7.03
CA LEU A 334 -39.10 -6.51 6.23
C LEU A 334 -39.30 -5.63 5.00
N LYS A 335 -38.94 -6.13 3.83
CA LYS A 335 -39.04 -5.41 2.56
C LYS A 335 -40.28 -5.84 1.78
N ASN A 336 -41.11 -4.89 1.34
CA ASN A 336 -42.21 -5.19 0.41
C ASN A 336 -41.64 -5.52 -0.98
N ALA A 337 -42.14 -6.59 -1.60
CA ALA A 337 -41.64 -7.08 -2.89
C ALA A 337 -41.96 -6.13 -4.05
N ASP A 338 -43.12 -5.47 -4.01
CA ASP A 338 -43.66 -4.66 -5.11
C ASP A 338 -43.19 -3.21 -5.00
N SER A 339 -43.34 -2.58 -3.83
CA SER A 339 -42.95 -1.18 -3.61
C SER A 339 -41.47 -1.00 -3.28
N GLY A 340 -40.79 -2.06 -2.84
CA GLY A 340 -39.42 -2.00 -2.35
C GLY A 340 -39.27 -1.32 -0.97
N GLU A 341 -40.36 -0.89 -0.34
CA GLU A 341 -40.36 -0.20 0.95
C GLU A 341 -39.84 -1.11 2.08
N ASN A 342 -39.01 -0.55 2.96
CA ASN A 342 -38.42 -1.26 4.09
C ASN A 342 -39.07 -0.85 5.41
N ILE A 343 -39.50 -1.84 6.19
CA ILE A 343 -39.87 -1.66 7.60
C ILE A 343 -38.75 -2.24 8.45
N VAL A 344 -38.13 -1.40 9.28
CA VAL A 344 -36.91 -1.73 10.02
C VAL A 344 -37.20 -1.77 11.52
N LEU A 345 -36.87 -2.87 12.17
CA LEU A 345 -36.83 -2.97 13.63
C LEU A 345 -35.38 -3.13 14.08
N LYS A 346 -34.91 -2.18 14.90
CA LYS A 346 -33.52 -2.15 15.38
C LYS A 346 -33.41 -2.57 16.85
N ASN A 347 -32.24 -3.01 17.28
CA ASN A 347 -31.89 -3.29 18.69
C ASN A 347 -32.81 -4.31 19.37
N GLN A 348 -33.27 -5.29 18.62
CA GLN A 348 -34.15 -6.33 19.13
C GLN A 348 -33.33 -7.28 20.01
N LYS A 349 -33.85 -7.56 21.21
CA LYS A 349 -33.27 -8.52 22.17
C LYS A 349 -34.15 -9.75 22.38
N LYS A 350 -35.44 -9.63 22.04
CA LYS A 350 -36.39 -10.75 22.12
C LYS A 350 -36.33 -11.52 20.81
N ASN A 351 -36.28 -12.84 20.92
CA ASN A 351 -36.20 -13.72 19.74
C ASN A 351 -37.48 -13.73 18.91
N THR A 352 -38.59 -13.19 19.42
CA THR A 352 -39.83 -13.02 18.66
C THR A 352 -40.10 -11.53 18.44
N VAL A 353 -40.26 -11.15 17.17
CA VAL A 353 -40.59 -9.78 16.74
C VAL A 353 -41.88 -9.76 15.95
N THR A 354 -42.63 -8.68 16.05
CA THR A 354 -43.89 -8.50 15.31
C THR A 354 -43.89 -7.15 14.61
N PHE A 355 -44.02 -7.19 13.29
CA PHE A 355 -44.31 -6.06 12.44
C PHE A 355 -45.83 -5.87 12.40
N LYS A 356 -46.31 -4.66 12.69
CA LYS A 356 -47.73 -4.31 12.73
C LYS A 356 -48.09 -3.38 11.57
N ASN A 357 -49.39 -3.29 11.28
CA ASN A 357 -49.95 -2.42 10.23
C ASN A 357 -49.43 -2.74 8.82
N ILE A 358 -49.22 -4.02 8.53
CA ILE A 358 -48.67 -4.49 7.25
C ILE A 358 -49.78 -4.64 6.22
N LYS A 359 -49.61 -4.05 5.03
CA LYS A 359 -50.57 -4.20 3.93
C LYS A 359 -50.52 -5.64 3.39
N PRO A 360 -51.61 -6.15 2.79
CA PRO A 360 -51.56 -7.41 2.05
C PRO A 360 -50.49 -7.35 0.95
N GLY A 361 -49.78 -8.46 0.74
CA GLY A 361 -48.72 -8.53 -0.26
C GLY A 361 -47.60 -9.50 0.08
N VAL A 362 -46.58 -9.52 -0.78
CA VAL A 362 -45.37 -10.34 -0.61
C VAL A 362 -44.27 -9.52 0.04
N TYR A 363 -43.61 -10.10 1.04
CA TYR A 363 -42.51 -9.46 1.75
C TYR A 363 -41.31 -10.40 1.88
N TYR A 364 -40.13 -9.81 2.02
CA TYR A 364 -38.88 -10.51 2.31
C TYR A 364 -38.29 -10.00 3.62
N LEU A 365 -38.13 -10.92 4.58
CA LEU A 365 -37.46 -10.65 5.85
C LEU A 365 -35.99 -11.04 5.77
N LYS A 366 -35.12 -10.17 6.26
CA LYS A 366 -33.74 -10.52 6.62
C LYS A 366 -33.38 -9.93 7.98
N ALA A 367 -32.41 -10.52 8.66
CA ALA A 367 -31.92 -10.03 9.95
C ALA A 367 -30.39 -10.09 10.01
N HIS A 368 -29.79 -9.27 10.87
CA HIS A 368 -28.37 -9.35 11.19
C HIS A 368 -28.18 -9.17 12.69
N ALA A 369 -27.32 -9.99 13.30
CA ALA A 369 -27.00 -9.87 14.71
C ALA A 369 -25.99 -8.73 14.94
N TYR A 370 -25.89 -8.23 16.16
CA TYR A 370 -24.77 -7.40 16.58
C TYR A 370 -24.26 -7.82 17.95
N THR A 371 -22.99 -7.53 18.21
CA THR A 371 -22.38 -7.62 19.53
C THR A 371 -21.66 -6.33 19.89
N LEU A 372 -21.58 -6.03 21.19
CA LEU A 372 -20.77 -4.96 21.74
C LEU A 372 -19.36 -5.48 22.00
N LEU A 373 -18.41 -5.07 21.15
CA LEU A 373 -16.99 -5.28 21.36
C LEU A 373 -16.39 -3.98 21.88
N ASN A 374 -15.90 -3.98 23.13
CA ASN A 374 -15.40 -2.78 23.81
C ASN A 374 -16.38 -1.59 23.78
N GLY A 375 -17.68 -1.86 23.96
CA GLY A 375 -18.74 -0.84 23.93
C GLY A 375 -19.20 -0.41 22.54
N ILE A 376 -18.51 -0.84 21.46
CA ILE A 376 -18.86 -0.49 20.08
C ILE A 376 -19.68 -1.63 19.45
N LYS A 377 -20.80 -1.29 18.80
CA LYS A 377 -21.62 -2.27 18.07
C LYS A 377 -20.87 -2.75 16.82
N GLN A 378 -20.61 -4.05 16.78
CA GLN A 378 -20.14 -4.77 15.60
C GLN A 378 -21.32 -5.53 15.00
N PHE A 379 -21.72 -5.15 13.80
CA PHE A 379 -22.81 -5.80 13.08
C PHE A 379 -22.30 -7.03 12.33
N GLY A 380 -23.12 -8.07 12.33
CA GLY A 380 -22.90 -9.27 11.57
C GLY A 380 -23.34 -9.15 10.13
N VAL A 381 -23.15 -10.23 9.40
CA VAL A 381 -23.64 -10.36 8.02
C VAL A 381 -25.16 -10.55 8.04
N TRP A 382 -25.87 -9.92 7.09
CA TRP A 382 -27.28 -10.16 6.87
C TRP A 382 -27.56 -11.62 6.53
N SER A 383 -28.60 -12.18 7.15
CA SER A 383 -29.16 -13.47 6.77
C SER A 383 -29.72 -13.44 5.35
N ASP A 384 -29.91 -14.62 4.78
CA ASP A 384 -30.65 -14.77 3.52
C ASP A 384 -32.09 -14.22 3.66
N ASN A 385 -32.64 -13.74 2.56
CA ASN A 385 -34.03 -13.28 2.51
C ASN A 385 -35.00 -14.45 2.69
N LYS A 386 -36.03 -14.25 3.51
CA LYS A 386 -37.11 -15.21 3.72
C LYS A 386 -38.45 -14.60 3.32
N LYS A 387 -39.10 -15.22 2.34
CA LYS A 387 -40.39 -14.79 1.80
C LYS A 387 -41.51 -15.05 2.82
N VAL A 388 -42.43 -14.10 2.93
CA VAL A 388 -43.70 -14.25 3.64
C VAL A 388 -44.81 -13.56 2.86
N VAL A 389 -46.00 -14.14 2.89
CA VAL A 389 -47.21 -13.55 2.29
C VAL A 389 -48.11 -13.06 3.41
N VAL A 390 -48.54 -11.81 3.31
CA VAL A 390 -49.51 -11.20 4.20
C VAL A 390 -50.86 -11.21 3.50
N LYS A 391 -51.84 -11.86 4.12
CA LYS A 391 -53.22 -11.94 3.63
C LYS A 391 -54.02 -10.69 4.00
#